data_AF-A0A5P5ZLR4-F1
#
_entry.id   AF-A0A5P5ZLR4-F1
#
_cell.length_a   1.000
_cell.length_b   1.000
_cell.length_c   1.000
_cell.angle_alpha   90.00
_cell.angle_beta   90.00
_cell.angle_gamma   90.00
#
_symmetry.space_group_name_H-M   'P 1'
#
loop_
_entity.id
_entity.type
_entity.pdbx_description
1 polymer ?
#
loop_
_entity_poly.entity_id
_entity_poly.type
_entity_poly.pdbx_seq_one_letter_code
_entity_poly.pdbx_strand_id
1 'polypeptide(L)'
;MTYWKFSKAINENEEYRIEGLNIWNHYWHCVDKKVEVKGPDSGNVYFFKEYQIEGDGKTVNFVAGEFIDSKVGIYLKDDLHDGKL
;
A
#
# COMPACT_ATOMS: atom_id res chain seq x y z
N MET A 1 -3.75 0.69 -16.42
CA MET A 1 -3.54 1.55 -15.25
C MET A 1 -3.52 0.62 -14.05
N THR A 2 -2.49 0.67 -13.21
CA THR A 2 -2.46 -0.15 -11.99
C THR A 2 -3.49 0.43 -11.03
N TYR A 3 -4.51 -0.35 -10.70
CA TYR A 3 -5.54 0.06 -9.75
C TYR A 3 -5.06 -0.29 -8.34
N TRP A 4 -4.81 0.73 -7.54
CA TRP A 4 -4.47 0.59 -6.14
C TRP A 4 -5.74 0.71 -5.30
N LYS A 5 -6.06 -0.36 -4.57
CA LYS A 5 -7.26 -0.45 -3.74
C LYS A 5 -6.89 -0.18 -2.30
N PHE A 6 -7.64 0.72 -1.66
CA PHE A 6 -7.52 0.95 -0.23
C PHE A 6 -7.75 -0.37 0.51
N SER A 7 -6.75 -0.79 1.29
CA SER A 7 -6.85 -1.98 2.11
C SER A 7 -7.19 -1.63 3.55
N LYS A 8 -6.39 -0.76 4.17
CA LYS A 8 -6.57 -0.39 5.58
C LYS A 8 -5.84 0.91 5.92
N ALA A 9 -6.36 1.65 6.89
CA ALA A 9 -5.62 2.70 7.61
C ALA A 9 -5.17 2.10 8.95
N ILE A 10 -3.86 2.04 9.18
CA ILE A 10 -3.26 1.40 10.36
C ILE A 10 -2.49 2.43 11.19
N ASN A 11 -2.38 2.17 12.48
CA ASN A 11 -1.46 2.91 13.34
C ASN A 11 -0.02 2.40 13.13
N GLU A 12 1.00 3.21 13.40
CA GLU A 12 2.41 2.78 13.27
C GLU A 12 2.76 1.58 14.17
N ASN A 13 2.06 1.43 15.30
CA ASN A 13 2.24 0.31 16.23
C ASN A 13 1.39 -0.93 15.87
N GLU A 14 0.61 -0.87 14.80
CA GLU A 14 -0.29 -1.94 14.38
C GLU A 14 0.39 -2.80 13.31
N GLU A 15 0.52 -4.09 13.58
CA GLU A 15 1.04 -5.04 12.60
C GLU A 15 0.13 -5.09 11.36
N TYR A 16 0.76 -5.08 10.19
CA TYR A 16 0.08 -5.30 8.92
C TYR A 16 0.92 -6.21 8.03
N ARG A 17 0.28 -7.25 7.48
CA ARG A 17 0.96 -8.27 6.67
C ARG A 17 0.42 -8.32 5.25
N ILE A 18 1.34 -8.40 4.28
CA ILE A 18 1.04 -8.63 2.87
C ILE A 18 1.66 -9.97 2.50
N GLU A 19 0.84 -10.92 2.05
CA GLU A 19 1.28 -12.29 1.74
C GLU A 19 2.08 -13.00 2.87
N GLY A 20 1.80 -12.63 4.12
CA GLY A 20 2.49 -13.16 5.30
C GLY A 20 3.70 -12.35 5.76
N LEU A 21 4.20 -11.40 4.95
CA LEU A 21 5.30 -10.50 5.30
C LEU A 21 4.77 -9.30 6.09
N ASN A 22 5.26 -9.09 7.32
CA ASN A 22 4.94 -7.89 8.10
C ASN A 22 5.72 -6.70 7.55
N ILE A 23 5.01 -5.71 6.99
CA ILE A 23 5.63 -4.58 6.29
C ILE A 23 6.65 -3.83 7.16
N TRP A 24 6.44 -3.74 8.47
CA TRP A 24 7.30 -3.00 9.39
C TRP A 24 8.65 -3.69 9.66
N ASN A 25 8.74 -4.99 9.41
CA ASN A 25 9.97 -5.77 9.62
C ASN A 25 10.93 -5.71 8.43
N HIS A 26 10.56 -5.02 7.34
CA HIS A 26 11.36 -4.93 6.13
C HIS A 26 11.67 -3.48 5.79
N TYR A 27 12.74 -3.27 5.02
CA TYR A 27 13.07 -1.95 4.50
C TYR A 27 12.14 -1.60 3.33
N TRP A 28 11.50 -0.42 3.40
CA TRP A 28 10.60 0.06 2.35
C TRP A 28 11.40 0.76 1.25
N HIS A 29 11.66 0.06 0.16
CA HIS A 29 12.28 0.63 -1.03
C HIS A 29 11.27 1.48 -1.79
N CYS A 30 11.52 2.78 -1.89
CA CYS A 30 10.66 3.70 -2.64
C CYS A 30 10.83 3.46 -4.15
N VAL A 31 9.76 3.03 -4.82
CA VAL A 31 9.72 2.72 -6.26
C VAL A 31 9.20 3.92 -7.05
N ASP A 32 8.09 4.51 -6.60
CA ASP A 32 7.49 5.71 -7.19
C ASP A 32 7.14 6.70 -6.08
N LYS A 33 7.43 7.98 -6.34
CA LYS A 33 7.20 9.07 -5.40
C LYS A 33 5.80 9.65 -5.49
N LYS A 34 5.04 9.38 -6.56
CA LYS A 34 3.76 10.03 -6.81
C LYS A 34 2.76 9.10 -7.50
N VAL A 35 2.09 8.29 -6.69
CA VAL A 35 1.00 7.42 -7.09
C VAL A 35 -0.34 8.02 -6.64
N GLU A 36 -1.24 8.20 -7.60
CA GLU A 36 -2.60 8.64 -7.35
C GLU A 36 -3.44 7.48 -6.78
N VAL A 37 -4.05 7.69 -5.61
CA VAL A 37 -4.92 6.71 -4.94
C VAL A 37 -6.18 7.38 -4.41
N LYS A 38 -7.28 6.62 -4.32
CA LYS A 38 -8.56 7.11 -3.77
C LYS A 38 -8.68 6.76 -2.30
N GLY A 39 -8.93 7.76 -1.46
CA GLY A 39 -9.16 7.56 -0.04
C GLY A 39 -10.42 6.73 0.26
N PRO A 40 -10.54 6.25 1.51
CA PRO A 40 -11.67 5.41 1.94
C PRO A 40 -13.01 6.16 1.99
N ASP A 41 -13.00 7.44 2.37
CA ASP A 41 -14.19 8.28 2.44
C ASP A 41 -14.37 9.04 1.11
N SER A 42 -15.42 8.67 0.36
CA SER A 42 -15.92 9.28 -0.89
C SER A 42 -14.97 10.23 -1.63
N GLY A 43 -14.10 9.66 -2.48
CA GLY A 43 -13.57 10.36 -3.66
C GLY A 43 -12.41 11.31 -3.45
N ASN A 44 -11.90 11.45 -2.22
CA ASN A 44 -10.67 12.21 -1.99
C ASN A 44 -9.49 11.54 -2.70
N VAL A 45 -8.77 12.31 -3.51
CA VAL A 45 -7.57 11.84 -4.21
C VAL A 45 -6.34 12.18 -3.38
N TYR A 46 -5.50 11.18 -3.16
CA TYR A 46 -4.21 11.30 -2.48
C TYR A 46 -3.08 10.96 -3.44
N PHE A 47 -1.93 11.60 -3.23
CA PHE A 47 -0.69 11.28 -3.94
C PHE A 47 0.30 10.69 -2.96
N PHE A 48 0.41 9.38 -2.95
CA PHE A 48 1.26 8.61 -2.04
C PHE A 48 2.43 7.96 -2.77
N LYS A 49 3.27 7.24 -2.04
CA LYS A 49 4.47 6.62 -2.60
C LYS A 49 4.24 5.11 -2.74
N GLU A 50 4.73 4.55 -3.83
CA GLU A 50 4.85 3.11 -3.96
C GLU A 50 6.14 2.65 -3.28
N TYR A 51 5.98 1.63 -2.45
CA TYR A 51 7.07 0.96 -1.78
C TYR A 51 7.10 -0.51 -2.18
N GLN A 52 8.31 -1.05 -2.15
CA GLN A 52 8.60 -2.45 -2.31
C GLN A 52 9.33 -2.97 -1.07
N ILE A 53 8.95 -4.16 -0.63
CA ILE A 53 9.67 -4.90 0.39
C ILE A 53 10.01 -6.29 -0.14
N GLU A 54 11.10 -6.84 0.38
CA GLU A 54 11.58 -8.18 0.04
C GLU A 54 11.71 -9.03 1.31
N GLY A 55 11.19 -10.26 1.26
CA GLY A 55 11.17 -11.17 2.39
C GLY A 55 10.77 -12.58 1.96
N ASP A 56 11.34 -13.60 2.60
CA ASP A 56 11.03 -15.02 2.33
C ASP A 56 11.09 -15.42 0.85
N GLY A 57 12.02 -14.83 0.08
CA GLY A 57 12.19 -15.07 -1.35
C GLY A 57 11.09 -14.47 -2.23
N LYS A 58 10.28 -13.56 -1.68
CA LYS A 58 9.22 -12.84 -2.38
C LYS A 58 9.47 -11.34 -2.36
N THR A 59 8.87 -10.68 -3.34
CA THR A 59 8.86 -9.22 -3.47
C THR A 59 7.41 -8.78 -3.54
N VAL A 60 7.01 -7.88 -2.64
CA VAL A 60 5.65 -7.31 -2.66
C VAL A 60 5.70 -5.79 -2.77
N ASN A 61 4.75 -5.25 -3.51
CA ASN A 61 4.61 -3.81 -3.75
C ASN A 61 3.30 -3.33 -3.12
N PHE A 62 3.34 -2.18 -2.47
CA PHE A 62 2.18 -1.53 -1.90
C PHE A 62 2.36 -0.01 -1.94
N VAL A 63 1.25 0.71 -1.97
CA VAL A 63 1.29 2.17 -1.84
C VAL A 63 0.96 2.53 -0.40
N ALA A 64 1.75 3.44 0.17
CA ALA A 64 1.56 3.91 1.53
C ALA A 64 1.77 5.41 1.67
N GLY A 65 0.99 6.02 2.56
CA GLY A 65 1.13 7.41 2.95
C GLY A 65 0.39 7.71 4.24
N GLU A 66 0.87 8.72 4.97
CA GLU A 66 0.26 9.16 6.21
C GLU A 66 -0.93 10.09 5.93
N PHE A 67 -2.04 9.84 6.60
CA PHE A 67 -3.22 10.71 6.61
C PHE A 67 -3.10 11.78 7.71
N ILE A 68 -4.01 12.76 7.69
CA ILE A 68 -4.02 13.86 8.66
C ILE A 68 -4.29 13.40 10.11
N ASP A 69 -4.85 12.21 10.30
CA ASP A 69 -5.11 11.61 11.62
C ASP A 69 -3.95 10.72 12.11
N SER A 70 -2.75 10.86 11.52
CA SER A 70 -1.53 10.10 11.82
C SER A 70 -1.64 8.59 11.58
N LYS A 71 -2.65 8.15 10.82
CA LYS A 71 -2.70 6.76 10.34
C LYS A 71 -1.99 6.62 9.01
N VAL A 72 -1.39 5.47 8.80
CA VAL A 72 -0.79 5.10 7.52
C VAL A 72 -1.84 4.37 6.69
N GLY A 73 -2.22 4.98 5.57
CA GLY A 73 -3.08 4.35 4.57
C GLY A 73 -2.28 3.38 3.71
N ILE A 74 -2.70 2.11 3.69
CA ILE A 74 -2.09 1.05 2.91
C ILE A 74 -3.00 0.66 1.75
N TYR A 75 -2.42 0.57 0.56
CA TYR A 75 -3.09 0.22 -0.68
C TYR A 75 -2.39 -0.94 -1.36
N LEU A 76 -3.18 -1.90 -1.83
CA LEU A 76 -2.69 -3.09 -2.53
C LEU A 76 -3.08 -3.04 -3.99
N LYS A 77 -2.34 -3.74 -4.84
CA LYS A 77 -2.74 -3.91 -6.24
C LYS A 77 -4.07 -4.66 -6.31
N ASP A 78 -4.98 -4.16 -7.13
CA ASP A 78 -6.21 -4.85 -7.46
C ASP A 78 -5.97 -5.79 -8.64
N ASP A 79 -5.46 -6.99 -8.36
CA ASP A 79 -5.15 -8.01 -9.39
C ASP A 79 -6.41 -8.48 -10.15
N LEU A 80 -7.60 -8.22 -9.60
CA LEU A 80 -8.88 -8.48 -10.26
C LEU A 80 -9.11 -7.64 -11.52
N HIS A 81 -8.36 -6.53 -11.70
CA HIS A 81 -8.44 -5.71 -12.90
C HIS A 81 -7.48 -6.15 -14.02
N ASP A 82 -6.52 -7.04 -13.72
CA ASP A 82 -5.52 -7.52 -14.69
C ASP A 82 -5.97 -8.77 -15.47
N GLY A 83 -7.27 -9.12 -15.40
CA GLY A 83 -7.87 -10.06 -16.34
C GLY A 83 -7.39 -11.51 -16.24
N LYS A 84 -6.96 -11.97 -15.07
CA LYS A 84 -6.84 -13.42 -14.81
C LYS A 84 -8.12 -13.97 -14.20
N LEU A 85 -8.99 -14.45 -15.09
CA LEU A 85 -9.93 -15.54 -14.82
C LEU A 85 -9.18 -16.81 -14.38
#